data_AF-A0A1Z9SC98-F1
#
_entry.id   AF-A0A1Z9SC98-F1
#
_cell.length_a   1.000
_cell.length_b   1.000
_cell.length_c   1.000
_cell.angle_alpha   90.00
_cell.angle_beta   90.00
_cell.angle_gamma   90.00
#
_symmetry.space_group_name_H-M   'P 1'
#
loop_
_entity.id
_entity.type
_entity.pdbx_description
1 polymer ?
#
loop_
_entity_poly.entity_id
_entity_poly.type
_entity_poly.pdbx_seq_one_letter_code
_entity_poly.pdbx_strand_id
1 'polypeptide(L)' 'LDAPEYYYAEDYHQQYLAKNPSGYCGLGGTGVTCPVGIGVAAE' A
#
# COMPACT_ATOMS: atom_id res chain seq x y z
N LEU A 1 21.08 3.87 1.51
CA LEU A 1 20.85 4.16 0.08
C LEU A 1 19.76 5.21 0.04
N ASP A 2 19.94 6.30 -0.69
CA ASP A 2 18.91 7.33 -0.82
C ASP A 2 17.77 6.84 -1.71
N ALA A 3 16.55 7.30 -1.44
CA ALA A 3 15.40 6.97 -2.25
C ALA A 3 15.55 7.54 -3.69
N PRO A 4 15.10 6.81 -4.73
CA PRO A 4 15.10 7.34 -6.09
C PRO A 4 14.16 8.53 -6.24
N GLU A 5 14.29 9.27 -7.33
CA GLU A 5 13.38 10.35 -7.67
C GLU A 5 11.92 9.86 -7.78
N TYR A 6 11.00 10.63 -7.22
CA TYR A 6 9.57 10.32 -7.20
C TYR A 6 8.83 11.07 -8.29
N TYR A 7 8.07 10.34 -9.11
CA TYR A 7 7.22 10.90 -10.15
C TYR A 7 5.76 10.77 -9.77
N TYR A 8 5.02 11.86 -9.85
CA TYR A 8 3.57 11.86 -9.64
C TYR A 8 2.86 11.13 -10.78
N ALA A 9 1.86 10.34 -10.42
CA ALA A 9 0.88 9.84 -11.38
C ALA A 9 -0.09 10.96 -11.80
N GLU A 10 -0.73 10.79 -12.96
CA GLU A 10 -1.72 11.71 -13.52
C GLU A 10 -2.87 12.00 -12.53
N ASP A 11 -3.47 13.18 -12.62
CA ASP A 11 -4.52 13.66 -11.69
C ASP A 11 -5.73 12.73 -11.55
N TYR A 12 -6.02 11.94 -12.59
CA TYR A 12 -7.06 10.92 -12.56
C TYR A 12 -6.78 9.82 -11.52
N HIS A 13 -5.52 9.43 -11.35
CA HIS A 13 -5.10 8.40 -10.39
C HIS A 13 -5.14 8.90 -8.95
N GLN A 14 -5.02 10.22 -8.75
CA GLN A 14 -5.05 10.83 -7.44
C GLN A 14 -6.45 10.64 -6.80
N GLN A 15 -6.47 10.08 -5.59
CA GLN A 15 -7.68 9.77 -4.84
C GLN A 15 -8.71 8.93 -5.62
N TYR A 16 -8.25 8.04 -6.52
CA TYR A 16 -9.11 7.27 -7.42
C TYR A 16 -10.24 6.51 -6.69
N LEU A 17 -9.94 5.85 -5.56
CA LEU A 17 -10.94 5.08 -4.81
C LEU A 17 -11.96 5.96 -4.07
N ALA A 18 -11.62 7.21 -3.74
CA ALA A 18 -12.59 8.16 -3.19
C ALA A 18 -13.55 8.64 -4.29
N LYS A 19 -13.05 8.83 -5.52
CA LYS A 19 -13.84 9.17 -6.70
C LYS A 19 -14.70 7.99 -7.19
N ASN A 20 -14.21 6.76 -7.01
CA ASN A 20 -14.85 5.52 -7.44
C ASN A 20 -14.95 4.55 -6.25
N PRO A 21 -15.98 4.68 -5.39
CA PRO A 21 -16.09 3.89 -4.15
C PRO A 21 -16.17 2.37 -4.36
N SER A 22 -16.77 1.93 -5.47
CA SER A 22 -16.81 0.52 -5.89
C SER A 22 -15.70 0.18 -6.90
N GLY A 23 -14.71 1.06 -7.05
CA GLY A 23 -13.56 0.87 -7.91
C GLY A 23 -12.67 -0.26 -7.41
N TYR A 24 -11.96 -0.90 -8.34
CA TYR A 24 -11.10 -2.01 -7.99
C TYR A 24 -9.85 -1.52 -7.24
N CYS A 25 -9.70 -1.95 -5.99
CA CYS A 25 -8.53 -1.66 -5.16
C CYS A 25 -7.42 -2.71 -5.35
N GLY A 26 -7.78 -3.98 -5.60
CA GLY A 26 -6.82 -5.06 -5.86
C GLY A 26 -5.96 -5.49 -4.67
N LEU A 27 -6.26 -5.02 -3.46
CA LEU A 27 -5.58 -5.48 -2.25
C LEU A 27 -6.05 -6.88 -1.87
N GLY A 28 -5.18 -7.88 -2.06
CA GLY A 28 -5.44 -9.29 -1.77
C GLY A 28 -5.06 -9.75 -0.35
N GLY A 29 -4.68 -8.84 0.53
CA GLY A 29 -3.99 -9.18 1.79
C GLY A 29 -2.57 -9.71 1.54
N THR A 30 -1.68 -9.55 2.51
CA THR A 30 -0.27 -9.99 2.36
C THR A 30 -0.07 -11.46 2.71
N GLY A 31 -1.05 -12.10 3.36
CA GLY A 31 -0.90 -13.45 3.92
C GLY A 31 0.10 -13.54 5.08
N VAL A 32 0.70 -12.42 5.48
CA VAL A 32 1.65 -12.35 6.60
C VAL A 32 0.86 -12.23 7.90
N THR A 33 1.13 -13.13 8.84
CA THR A 33 0.62 -13.01 10.21
C THR A 33 1.48 -12.01 11.00
N CYS A 34 0.85 -11.19 11.84
CA CYS A 34 1.59 -10.30 12.73
C CYS A 34 2.53 -11.14 13.62
N PRO A 35 3.84 -10.83 13.68
CA PRO A 35 4.78 -11.60 14.47
C PRO A 35 4.68 -11.37 15.99
N VAL A 36 3.65 -10.64 16.45
CA VAL A 36 3.40 -10.41 17.88
C VAL A 36 3.20 -11.78 18.55
N GLY A 37 4.16 -12.15 19.40
CA GLY A 37 4.17 -13.43 20.13
C GLY A 37 5.08 -14.53 19.56
N ILE A 38 5.68 -14.35 18.37
CA ILE A 38 6.68 -15.30 17.80
C ILE A 38 8.14 -14.83 17.98
N GLY A 39 8.38 -13.80 18.81
CA GLY A 39 9.73 -13.39 19.21
C GLY A 39 10.57 -12.74 18.10
N VAL A 40 9.99 -12.49 16.92
CA VAL A 40 10.65 -11.74 15.86
C VAL A 40 10.41 -10.25 16.11
N ALA A 41 11.48 -9.48 16.26
CA ALA A 41 11.40 -8.04 16.41
C ALA A 41 10.83 -7.42 15.12
N ALA A 42 9.90 -6.47 15.26
CA ALA A 42 9.57 -5.58 14.16
C ALA A 42 10.71 -4.56 14.05
N GLU A 43 11.43 -4.60 12.94
CA GLU A 43 12.43 -3.58 12.55
C GLU A 43 11.75 -2.30 12.08
#